data_AF-A0A7G7VIB3-F1
#
_entry.id   AF-A0A7G7VIB3-F1
#
_cell.length_a   1.000
_cell.length_b   1.000
_cell.length_c   1.000
_cell.angle_alpha   90.00
_cell.angle_beta   90.00
_cell.angle_gamma   90.00
#
_symmetry.space_group_name_H-M   'P 1'
#
loop_
_entity.id
_entity.type
_entity.pdbx_description
1 polymer ?
#
loop_
_entity_poly.entity_id
_entity_poly.type
_entity_poly.pdbx_seq_one_letter_code
_entity_poly.pdbx_strand_id
1 'polypeptide(L)' 'MSKEEGIREMTYQMVMRASWKMLQSGLLSEDEYLAFEAKMREKYRPVIGLLFSDIDLLSCG' A
#
# COMPACT_ATOMS: atom_id res chain seq x y z
N MET A 1 14.97 -11.08 -1.16
CA MET A 1 14.11 -10.33 -2.08
C MET A 1 14.91 -10.02 -3.34
N SER A 2 14.43 -10.44 -4.51
CA SER A 2 14.98 -10.03 -5.80
C SER A 2 14.70 -8.55 -6.08
N LYS A 3 15.35 -7.97 -7.09
CA LYS A 3 15.09 -6.59 -7.50
C LYS A 3 13.63 -6.38 -7.91
N GLU A 4 13.08 -7.33 -8.67
CA GLU A 4 11.70 -7.30 -9.14
C GLU A 4 10.71 -7.45 -7.98
N GLU A 5 11.01 -8.31 -7.01
CA GLU A 5 10.24 -8.42 -5.78
C GLU A 5 10.26 -7.10 -4.99
N GLY A 6 11.42 -6.45 -4.89
CA GLY A 6 11.56 -5.16 -4.22
C GLY A 6 10.78 -4.04 -4.88
N ILE A 7 10.78 -3.98 -6.21
CA ILE A 7 9.98 -3.00 -6.96
C ILE A 7 8.48 -3.25 -6.75
N ARG A 8 8.03 -4.51 -6.76
CA ARG A 8 6.63 -4.86 -6.48
C ARG A 8 6.23 -4.48 -5.06
N GLU A 9 7.07 -4.78 -4.08
CA GLU A 9 6.85 -4.43 -2.67
C GLU A 9 6.71 -2.91 -2.51
N MET A 10 7.69 -2.15 -3.03
CA MET A 10 7.66 -0.69 -2.95
C MET A 10 6.44 -0.10 -3.65
N THR A 11 6.04 -0.66 -4.79
CA THR A 11 4.81 -0.26 -5.49
C THR A 11 3.58 -0.51 -4.63
N TYR A 12 3.46 -1.69 -4.00
CA TYR A 12 2.36 -2.01 -3.10
C TYR A 12 2.28 -1.01 -1.94
N GLN A 13 3.41 -0.73 -1.28
CA GLN A 13 3.46 0.23 -0.16
C GLN A 13 3.00 1.63 -0.58
N MET A 14 3.48 2.13 -1.73
CA MET A 14 3.09 3.45 -2.25
C MET A 14 1.59 3.55 -2.56
N VAL A 15 1.04 2.51 -3.20
CA VAL A 15 -0.39 2.44 -3.51
C VAL A 15 -1.22 2.41 -2.23
N MET A 16 -0.84 1.58 -1.27
CA MET A 16 -1.57 1.50 -0.01
C MET A 16 -1.51 2.80 0.78
N ARG A 17 -0.36 3.49 0.79
CA ARG A 17 -0.24 4.81 1.40
C ARG A 17 -1.14 5.86 0.76
N ALA A 18 -1.21 5.89 -0.56
CA ALA A 18 -2.13 6.79 -1.27
C ALA A 18 -3.59 6.49 -0.90
N SER A 19 -3.99 5.20 -0.92
CA SER A 19 -5.34 4.79 -0.55
C SER A 19 -5.69 5.09 0.91
N TRP A 20 -4.72 5.00 1.84
CA TRP A 20 -4.90 5.36 3.23
C TRP A 20 -5.20 6.86 3.39
N LYS A 21 -4.48 7.72 2.66
CA LYS A 21 -4.77 9.16 2.63
C LYS A 21 -6.13 9.47 2.02
N MET A 22 -6.57 8.69 1.03
CA MET A 22 -7.92 8.80 0.47
C MET A 22 -9.00 8.43 1.49
N LEU A 23 -8.79 7.37 2.28
CA LEU A 23 -9.67 7.02 3.39
C LEU A 23 -9.71 8.15 4.44
N GLN A 24 -8.55 8.65 4.86
CA GLN A 24 -8.47 9.74 5.86
C GLN A 24 -9.13 11.05 5.40
N SER A 25 -9.18 11.31 4.10
CA SER A 25 -9.84 12.49 3.52
C SER A 25 -11.32 12.27 3.20
N GLY A 26 -11.86 11.07 3.44
CA GLY A 26 -13.25 10.72 3.13
C GLY A 26 -13.53 10.48 1.65
N LEU A 27 -12.50 10.35 0.81
CA LEU A 27 -12.62 9.99 -0.61
C LEU A 27 -12.92 8.50 -0.81
N LEU A 28 -12.55 7.67 0.17
CA LEU A 28 -12.95 6.27 0.27
C LEU A 28 -13.71 6.06 1.58
N SER A 29 -14.76 5.25 1.51
CA SER A 29 -15.31 4.61 2.71
C SER A 29 -14.39 3.48 3.20
N GLU A 30 -14.62 3.02 4.43
CA GLU A 30 -13.87 1.90 5.00
C GLU A 30 -14.05 0.60 4.18
N ASP A 31 -15.29 0.30 3.77
CA ASP A 31 -15.58 -0.89 2.94
C ASP A 31 -14.86 -0.83 1.58
N GLU A 32 -14.82 0.35 0.96
CA GLU A 32 -14.10 0.55 -0.30
C GLU A 32 -12.58 0.39 -0.12
N TYR A 33 -12.03 0.92 0.98
CA TYR A 33 -10.62 0.74 1.31
C TYR A 33 -10.27 -0.73 1.52
N LEU A 34 -11.07 -1.48 2.28
CA LEU A 34 -10.86 -2.91 2.54
C LEU A 34 -10.98 -3.75 1.26
N ALA A 35 -11.97 -3.46 0.42
CA ALA A 35 -12.12 -4.12 -0.88
C ALA A 35 -10.95 -3.80 -1.82
N PHE A 36 -10.44 -2.57 -1.79
CA PHE A 36 -9.27 -2.16 -2.56
C PHE A 36 -8.00 -2.87 -2.06
N GLU A 37 -7.79 -2.91 -0.75
CA GLU A 37 -6.66 -3.58 -0.13
C GLU A 37 -6.61 -5.06 -0.53
N ALA A 38 -7.74 -5.78 -0.44
CA ALA A 38 -7.83 -7.18 -0.83
C ALA A 38 -7.35 -7.42 -2.28
N LYS A 39 -7.78 -6.56 -3.21
CA LYS A 39 -7.35 -6.61 -4.62
C LYS A 39 -5.85 -6.32 -4.78
N MET A 40 -5.31 -5.36 -4.02
CA MET A 40 -3.89 -5.04 -4.08
C MET A 40 -3.02 -6.16 -3.51
N ARG A 41 -3.45 -6.80 -2.42
CA ARG A 41 -2.77 -7.96 -1.84
C ARG A 41 -2.71 -9.12 -2.83
N GLU A 42 -3.80 -9.41 -3.54
CA GLU A 42 -3.83 -10.45 -4.57
C GLU A 42 -2.89 -10.13 -5.74
N LYS A 43 -2.93 -8.88 -6.22
CA LYS A 43 -2.15 -8.43 -7.38
C LYS A 43 -0.65 -8.43 -7.12
N TYR A 44 -0.22 -7.86 -6.01
CA TYR A 44 1.20 -7.62 -5.74
C TYR A 44 1.85 -8.69 -4.86
N ARG A 45 1.04 -9.50 -4.15
CA ARG A 45 1.50 -10.54 -3.22
C ARG A 45 2.63 -10.04 -2.31
N PRO A 46 2.37 -8.95 -1.55
CA PRO A 46 3.40 -8.31 -0.75
C PRO A 46 3.93 -9.27 0.31
N VAL A 47 5.23 -9.18 0.60
CA VAL A 47 5.89 -9.94 1.66
C VAL A 47 5.70 -9.23 3.01
N ILE A 48 5.71 -7.89 3.01
CA ILE A 48 5.68 -7.08 4.24
C ILE A 48 4.23 -6.68 4.62
N GLY A 49 3.31 -6.62 3.66
CA GLY A 49 1.92 -6.24 3.91
C GLY A 49 1.79 -4.75 4.23
N LEU A 50 0.86 -4.33 5.09
CA LEU A 50 0.58 -2.90 5.34
C LEU A 50 1.60 -2.16 6.23
N LEU A 51 2.65 -2.83 6.73
CA LEU A 51 3.48 -2.35 7.84
C LEU A 51 4.07 -0.95 7.66
N PHE A 52 4.28 -0.48 6.43
CA PHE A 52 4.86 0.84 6.14
C PHE A 52 3.93 1.75 5.32
N SER A 53 2.67 1.36 5.15
CA SER A 53 1.73 2.14 4.35
C SER A 53 1.34 3.48 5.01
N ASP A 54 1.53 3.61 6.31
CA ASP A 54 1.35 4.81 7.12
C ASP A 54 2.66 5.60 7.35
N ILE A 55 3.81 5.05 6.97
CA ILE A 55 5.14 5.64 7.17
C ILE A 55 5.66 6.26 5.87
N ASP A 56 6.44 7.34 6.00
CA ASP A 56 7.10 7.95 4.84
C ASP A 56 8.36 7.20 4.39
N LEU A 57 8.19 6.22 3.50
CA LEU A 57 9.27 5.44 2.91
C LEU A 57 10.28 6.27 2.09
N LEU A 58 9.96 7.51 1.72
CA LEU A 58 10.86 8.42 1.01
C LEU A 58 11.56 9.42 1.94
N SER A 59 11.20 9.45 3.22
CA SER A 59 11.81 10.34 4.23
C SER A 59 13.14 9.81 4.79
N CYS A 60 13.74 8.78 4.17
CA CYS A 60 15.16 8.48 4.39
C CYS A 60 16.00 9.56 3.67
N GLY A 61 16.06 10.74 4.29
CA GLY A 61 16.82 11.93 3.87
C GLY A 61 16.90 12.93 5.01
#